data_AF-C6BHX6-F1
#
_entry.id   AF-C6BHX6-F1
#
_cell.length_a   1.000
_cell.length_b   1.000
_cell.length_c   1.000
_cell.angle_alpha   90.00
_cell.angle_beta   90.00
_cell.angle_gamma   90.00
#
_symmetry.space_group_name_H-M   'P 1'
#
loop_
_entity.id
_entity.type
_entity.pdbx_description
1 polymer ?
#
loop_
_entity_poly.entity_id
_entity_poly.type
_entity_poly.pdbx_seq_one_letter_code
_entity_poly.pdbx_strand_id
1 'polypeptide(L)'
;MTAAQRKPLKQKAQVRTNTTRGSVCKIDVPAVKFSDLWDNYVTGEPYRDAKTGGVPPGFGNQCAIRMSVTLHKVGIEMKSFTPANVSVKPGHQFGRILMGGRYTAVLADQMGSWLSKHPFCGLRRTEDITGRDWESKVKGRTGIIMFDSYWSRSSDSAGDASGGHIDLWNGSRLTISGPINSIATVGRMFGMNSLFPGSSFGFSDLGDSKKILFWEVK
;
A
#
# COMPACT_ATOMS: atom_id res chain seq x y z
N MET A 1 15.41 -21.37 7.30
CA MET A 1 14.19 -22.07 7.77
C MET A 1 13.11 -21.86 6.72
N THR A 2 12.64 -22.92 6.08
CA THR A 2 11.60 -22.84 5.06
C THR A 2 10.31 -22.33 5.70
N ALA A 3 9.77 -21.23 5.19
CA ALA A 3 8.44 -20.77 5.54
C ALA A 3 7.45 -21.88 5.14
N ALA A 4 7.05 -22.73 6.09
CA ALA A 4 5.88 -23.57 5.92
C ALA A 4 4.76 -22.63 5.44
N GLN A 5 4.18 -22.89 4.26
CA GLN A 5 3.10 -22.08 3.69
C GLN A 5 2.00 -21.94 4.74
N ARG A 6 1.99 -20.81 5.45
CA ARG A 6 0.97 -20.50 6.45
C ARG A 6 -0.35 -20.41 5.69
N LYS A 7 -1.37 -21.13 6.15
CA LYS A 7 -2.71 -21.06 5.54
C LYS A 7 -3.17 -19.59 5.53
N PRO A 8 -3.76 -19.10 4.42
CA PRO A 8 -4.29 -17.73 4.37
C PRO A 8 -5.29 -17.47 5.50
N LEU A 9 -5.24 -16.26 6.08
CA LEU A 9 -6.14 -15.86 7.15
C LEU A 9 -7.59 -15.88 6.65
N LYS A 10 -8.51 -16.30 7.53
CA LYS A 10 -9.95 -16.22 7.28
C LYS A 10 -10.58 -15.29 8.31
N GLN A 11 -10.66 -14.01 7.97
CA GLN A 11 -11.35 -13.02 8.79
C GLN A 11 -12.85 -12.96 8.46
N LYS A 12 -13.55 -14.09 8.65
CA LYS A 12 -14.98 -14.24 8.39
C LYS A 12 -15.62 -15.02 9.53
N ALA A 13 -16.74 -14.52 10.04
CA ALA A 13 -17.56 -15.21 11.02
C ALA A 13 -19.03 -15.19 10.59
N GLN A 14 -19.72 -16.30 10.83
CA GLN A 14 -21.19 -16.34 10.76
C GLN A 14 -21.72 -16.03 12.15
N VAL A 15 -22.56 -14.99 12.25
CA VAL A 15 -23.16 -14.56 13.51
C VAL A 15 -24.65 -14.81 13.42
N ARG A 16 -25.21 -15.48 14.43
CA ARG A 16 -26.66 -15.65 14.56
C ARG A 16 -27.22 -14.47 15.34
N THR A 17 -28.20 -13.78 14.75
CA THR A 17 -28.91 -12.68 15.42
C THR A 17 -30.01 -13.23 16.35
N ASN A 18 -30.43 -12.41 17.31
CA ASN A 18 -31.55 -12.70 18.21
C ASN A 18 -32.33 -11.40 18.50
N THR A 19 -33.47 -11.52 19.19
CA THR A 19 -34.36 -10.40 19.52
C THR A 19 -33.96 -9.63 20.79
N THR A 20 -32.91 -10.05 21.49
CA THR A 20 -32.44 -9.41 22.72
C THR A 20 -31.68 -8.13 22.38
N ARG A 21 -32.29 -6.98 22.72
CA ARG A 21 -31.70 -5.66 22.54
C ARG A 21 -30.37 -5.56 23.31
N GLY A 22 -29.34 -5.03 22.64
CA GLY A 22 -28.00 -4.86 23.24
C GLY A 22 -27.21 -6.16 23.40
N SER A 23 -27.64 -7.27 22.79
CA SER A 23 -26.86 -8.50 22.78
C SER A 23 -25.49 -8.30 22.13
N VAL A 24 -24.45 -8.86 22.75
CA VAL A 24 -23.07 -8.78 22.28
C VAL A 24 -22.61 -10.18 21.86
N CYS A 25 -22.11 -10.31 20.63
CA CYS A 25 -21.44 -11.51 20.16
C CYS A 25 -19.93 -11.26 20.13
N LYS A 26 -19.17 -12.07 20.87
CA LYS A 26 -17.71 -12.07 20.78
C LYS A 26 -17.30 -12.98 19.62
N ILE A 27 -16.40 -12.48 18.78
CA ILE A 27 -15.89 -13.21 17.63
C ILE A 27 -14.37 -13.15 17.69
N ASP A 28 -13.74 -14.32 17.76
CA ASP A 28 -12.29 -14.43 17.69
C ASP A 28 -11.86 -14.47 16.22
N VAL A 29 -11.16 -13.43 15.79
CA VAL A 29 -10.68 -13.27 14.42
C VAL A 29 -9.15 -13.19 14.43
N PRO A 30 -8.43 -14.02 13.65
CA PRO A 30 -6.98 -13.97 13.63
C PRO A 30 -6.51 -12.65 13.01
N ALA A 31 -5.67 -11.91 13.74
CA ALA A 31 -5.09 -10.66 13.28
C ALA A 31 -4.01 -10.90 12.23
N VAL A 32 -3.93 -9.99 11.24
CA VAL A 32 -2.78 -9.91 10.31
C VAL A 32 -1.53 -9.61 11.11
N LYS A 33 -0.46 -10.38 10.87
CA LYS A 33 0.87 -10.12 11.44
C LYS A 33 1.79 -9.50 10.40
N PHE A 34 2.73 -8.68 10.85
CA PHE A 34 3.69 -8.05 9.95
C PHE A 34 4.60 -9.08 9.26
N SER A 35 5.05 -10.09 10.00
CA SER A 35 5.82 -11.19 9.42
C SER A 35 5.11 -11.86 8.25
N ASP A 36 3.79 -12.08 8.34
CA ASP A 36 3.01 -12.66 7.24
C ASP A 36 2.98 -11.74 6.01
N LEU A 37 2.87 -10.42 6.21
CA LEU A 37 2.94 -9.44 5.11
C LEU A 37 4.33 -9.40 4.47
N TRP A 38 5.37 -9.36 5.29
CA TRP A 38 6.76 -9.26 4.85
C TRP A 38 7.21 -10.49 4.07
N ASP A 39 6.94 -11.68 4.58
CA ASP A 39 7.33 -12.96 3.95
C ASP A 39 6.55 -13.21 2.64
N ASN A 40 5.37 -12.61 2.49
CA ASN A 40 4.53 -12.75 1.29
C ASN A 40 4.61 -11.56 0.34
N TYR A 41 5.44 -10.55 0.63
CA TYR A 41 5.48 -9.32 -0.16
C TYR A 41 5.74 -9.62 -1.64
N VAL A 42 4.86 -9.11 -2.49
CA VAL A 42 4.92 -9.33 -3.93
C VAL A 42 5.89 -8.34 -4.56
N THR A 43 6.96 -8.84 -5.16
CA THR A 43 7.94 -8.05 -5.92
C THR A 43 7.65 -8.08 -7.43
N GLY A 44 8.31 -7.20 -8.18
CA GLY A 44 8.14 -7.10 -9.64
C GLY A 44 6.84 -6.41 -10.08
N GLU A 45 6.35 -6.78 -11.26
CA GLU A 45 5.15 -6.21 -11.90
C GLU A 45 4.05 -7.28 -11.94
N PRO A 46 3.24 -7.41 -10.87
CA PRO A 46 2.24 -8.47 -10.79
C PRO A 46 1.07 -8.29 -11.76
N TYR A 47 0.81 -7.08 -12.25
CA TYR A 47 -0.22 -6.81 -13.25
C TYR A 47 0.43 -6.66 -14.63
N ARG A 48 0.18 -7.65 -15.49
CA ARG A 48 0.69 -7.71 -16.87
C ARG A 48 -0.47 -7.86 -17.84
N ASP A 49 -0.33 -7.25 -19.00
CA ASP A 49 -1.26 -7.44 -20.10
C ASP A 49 -1.19 -8.88 -20.59
N ALA A 50 -2.34 -9.54 -20.69
CA ALA A 50 -2.41 -10.97 -21.00
C ALA A 50 -1.96 -11.29 -22.45
N LYS A 51 -2.02 -10.32 -23.36
CA LYS A 51 -1.68 -10.52 -24.77
C LYS A 51 -0.20 -10.26 -25.04
N THR A 52 0.37 -9.25 -24.40
CA THR A 52 1.73 -8.77 -24.66
C THR A 52 2.73 -9.19 -23.58
N GLY A 53 2.28 -9.57 -22.38
CA GLY A 53 3.13 -9.83 -21.22
C GLY A 53 3.77 -8.58 -20.60
N GLY A 54 3.59 -7.42 -21.24
CA GLY A 54 4.11 -6.13 -20.77
C GLY A 54 3.25 -5.52 -19.67
N VAL A 55 3.72 -4.40 -19.10
CA VAL A 55 2.90 -3.60 -18.19
C VAL A 55 1.84 -2.85 -18.99
N PRO A 56 0.54 -2.95 -18.65
CA PRO A 56 -0.51 -2.24 -19.36
C PRO A 56 -0.32 -0.70 -19.30
N PRO A 57 -0.69 0.04 -20.36
CA PRO A 57 -0.63 1.50 -20.33
C PRO A 57 -1.37 2.10 -19.13
N GLY A 58 -0.74 3.07 -18.46
CA GLY A 58 -1.26 3.68 -17.22
C GLY A 58 -0.94 2.92 -15.93
N PHE A 59 -0.36 1.72 -16.00
CA PHE A 59 -0.03 0.87 -14.84
C PHE A 59 1.48 0.71 -14.59
N GLY A 60 2.29 1.69 -15.02
CA GLY A 60 3.75 1.69 -14.78
C GLY A 60 4.10 1.65 -13.29
N ASN A 61 3.31 2.32 -12.45
CA ASN A 61 3.49 2.34 -10.99
C ASN A 61 2.57 1.33 -10.31
N GLN A 62 3.12 0.20 -9.87
CA GLN A 62 2.35 -0.92 -9.30
C GLN A 62 2.50 -1.08 -7.78
N CYS A 63 2.92 -0.07 -7.02
CA CYS A 63 3.09 -0.16 -5.57
C CYS A 63 1.79 -0.58 -4.84
N ALA A 64 0.66 0.06 -5.16
CA ALA A 64 -0.64 -0.29 -4.60
C ALA A 64 -1.13 -1.68 -5.04
N ILE A 65 -0.78 -2.11 -6.26
CA ILE A 65 -1.11 -3.45 -6.76
C ILE A 65 -0.28 -4.50 -6.00
N ARG A 66 1.05 -4.30 -5.86
CA ARG A 66 1.92 -5.17 -5.07
C ARG A 66 1.41 -5.32 -3.64
N MET A 67 1.04 -4.21 -3.00
CA MET A 67 0.47 -4.24 -1.65
C MET A 67 -0.88 -4.98 -1.63
N SER A 68 -1.77 -4.74 -2.60
CA SER A 68 -3.06 -5.42 -2.70
C SER A 68 -2.89 -6.94 -2.87
N VAL A 69 -2.00 -7.39 -3.76
CA VAL A 69 -1.76 -8.82 -3.97
C VAL A 69 -1.05 -9.44 -2.75
N THR A 70 -0.21 -8.68 -2.04
CA THR A 70 0.37 -9.11 -0.75
C THR A 70 -0.72 -9.34 0.29
N LEU A 71 -1.68 -8.41 0.41
CA LEU A 71 -2.87 -8.57 1.26
C LEU A 71 -3.69 -9.81 0.85
N HIS A 72 -3.85 -10.04 -0.45
CA HIS A 72 -4.56 -11.23 -0.96
C HIS A 72 -3.87 -12.54 -0.56
N LYS A 73 -2.53 -12.59 -0.60
CA LYS A 73 -1.76 -13.78 -0.18
C LYS A 73 -1.97 -14.12 1.29
N VAL A 74 -2.10 -13.10 2.16
CA VAL A 74 -2.38 -13.32 3.59
C VAL A 74 -3.86 -13.49 3.91
N GLY A 75 -4.75 -13.47 2.90
CA GLY A 75 -6.19 -13.77 3.07
C GLY A 75 -7.11 -12.56 3.17
N ILE A 76 -6.61 -11.35 2.95
CA ILE A 76 -7.43 -10.13 2.92
C ILE A 76 -7.93 -9.90 1.49
N GLU A 77 -9.24 -10.01 1.26
CA GLU A 77 -9.84 -9.92 -0.08
C GLU A 77 -10.18 -8.49 -0.54
N MET A 78 -10.04 -7.50 0.36
CA MET A 78 -10.30 -6.08 0.08
C MET A 78 -11.73 -5.77 -0.42
N LYS A 79 -12.73 -6.57 -0.04
CA LYS A 79 -14.14 -6.41 -0.50
C LYS A 79 -14.73 -5.03 -0.22
N SER A 80 -14.29 -4.38 0.87
CA SER A 80 -14.72 -3.03 1.23
C SER A 80 -14.00 -1.93 0.43
N PHE A 81 -13.05 -2.23 -0.44
CA PHE A 81 -12.41 -1.26 -1.34
C PHE A 81 -13.38 -0.87 -2.47
N THR A 82 -14.30 0.03 -2.14
CA THR A 82 -15.38 0.52 -3.00
C THR A 82 -15.42 2.05 -2.95
N PRO A 83 -16.08 2.72 -3.93
CA PRO A 83 -16.20 4.18 -3.92
C PRO A 83 -16.80 4.76 -2.63
N ALA A 84 -17.67 4.01 -1.93
CA ALA A 84 -18.27 4.45 -0.67
C ALA A 84 -17.28 4.48 0.52
N ASN A 85 -16.19 3.71 0.44
CA ASN A 85 -15.23 3.53 1.53
C ASN A 85 -13.85 4.12 1.22
N VAL A 86 -13.72 4.82 0.10
CA VAL A 86 -12.47 5.40 -0.38
C VAL A 86 -12.71 6.87 -0.72
N SER A 87 -11.97 7.74 -0.06
CA SER A 87 -11.94 9.16 -0.41
C SER A 87 -11.07 9.33 -1.66
N VAL A 88 -11.62 10.00 -2.67
CA VAL A 88 -10.94 10.34 -3.91
C VAL A 88 -10.65 11.84 -3.90
N LYS A 89 -9.41 12.24 -4.22
CA LYS A 89 -9.03 13.65 -4.29
C LYS A 89 -9.83 14.38 -5.38
N PRO A 90 -10.12 15.68 -5.23
CA PRO A 90 -10.75 16.47 -6.29
C PRO A 90 -10.00 16.32 -7.63
N GLY A 91 -10.74 16.13 -8.73
CA GLY A 91 -10.16 15.93 -10.06
C GLY A 91 -9.60 14.53 -10.34
N HIS A 92 -9.53 13.64 -9.34
CA HIS A 92 -9.08 12.26 -9.53
C HIS A 92 -10.27 11.30 -9.67
N GLN A 93 -10.02 10.12 -10.25
CA GLN A 93 -11.01 9.05 -10.37
C GLN A 93 -10.68 7.86 -9.47
N PHE A 94 -11.71 7.16 -8.99
CA PHE A 94 -11.54 5.91 -8.26
C PHE A 94 -10.88 4.84 -9.15
N GLY A 95 -9.79 4.24 -8.67
CA GLY A 95 -8.99 3.28 -9.42
C GLY A 95 -9.00 1.90 -8.77
N ARG A 96 -9.59 0.90 -9.46
CA ARG A 96 -9.62 -0.49 -9.01
C ARG A 96 -9.60 -1.46 -10.18
N ILE A 97 -8.84 -2.56 -10.03
CA ILE A 97 -8.88 -3.71 -10.95
C ILE A 97 -9.24 -5.00 -10.18
N LEU A 98 -9.43 -6.08 -10.92
CA LEU A 98 -9.61 -7.43 -10.37
C LEU A 98 -8.37 -8.28 -10.65
N MET A 99 -7.69 -8.73 -9.59
CA MET A 99 -6.61 -9.70 -9.67
C MET A 99 -7.11 -11.03 -9.10
N GLY A 100 -7.23 -12.07 -9.93
CA GLY A 100 -7.79 -13.36 -9.50
C GLY A 100 -9.19 -13.24 -8.88
N GLY A 101 -10.02 -12.35 -9.42
CA GLY A 101 -11.37 -12.08 -8.92
C GLY A 101 -11.46 -11.24 -7.64
N ARG A 102 -10.33 -10.72 -7.12
CA ARG A 102 -10.29 -9.92 -5.88
C ARG A 102 -10.03 -8.45 -6.16
N TYR A 103 -10.66 -7.58 -5.36
CA TYR A 103 -10.51 -6.14 -5.48
C TYR A 103 -9.06 -5.72 -5.21
N THR A 104 -8.51 -4.93 -6.12
CA THR A 104 -7.10 -4.53 -6.11
C THR A 104 -7.02 -3.03 -6.31
N ALA A 105 -6.41 -2.32 -5.36
CA ALA A 105 -6.16 -0.90 -5.48
C ALA A 105 -5.02 -0.64 -6.48
N VAL A 106 -5.14 0.44 -7.25
CA VAL A 106 -4.14 0.80 -8.28
C VAL A 106 -3.47 2.15 -8.00
N LEU A 107 -3.95 2.86 -6.98
CA LEU A 107 -3.46 4.18 -6.55
C LEU A 107 -3.15 4.14 -5.05
N ALA A 108 -1.98 4.69 -4.67
CA ALA A 108 -1.46 4.63 -3.30
C ALA A 108 -2.28 5.47 -2.31
N ASP A 109 -2.71 6.66 -2.73
CA ASP A 109 -3.54 7.58 -1.93
C ASP A 109 -4.90 6.95 -1.59
N GLN A 110 -5.54 6.32 -2.57
CA GLN A 110 -6.81 5.61 -2.39
C GLN A 110 -6.65 4.39 -1.49
N MET A 111 -5.54 3.66 -1.62
CA MET A 111 -5.22 2.56 -0.71
C MET A 111 -5.02 3.05 0.72
N GLY A 112 -4.33 4.16 0.93
CA GLY A 112 -4.16 4.76 2.25
C GLY A 112 -5.47 5.29 2.84
N SER A 113 -6.35 5.86 2.02
CA SER A 113 -7.70 6.24 2.44
C SER A 113 -8.50 5.04 2.96
N TRP A 114 -8.45 3.92 2.24
CA TRP A 114 -9.11 2.68 2.65
C TRP A 114 -8.51 2.08 3.93
N LEU A 115 -7.18 2.01 4.04
CA LEU A 115 -6.49 1.51 5.24
C LEU A 115 -6.86 2.34 6.48
N SER A 116 -7.09 3.64 6.31
CA SER A 116 -7.52 4.53 7.39
C SER A 116 -8.93 4.26 7.92
N LYS A 117 -9.69 3.39 7.27
CA LYS A 117 -11.00 2.90 7.74
C LYS A 117 -10.91 1.62 8.58
N HIS A 118 -9.71 1.16 8.92
CA HIS A 118 -9.46 -0.08 9.66
C HIS A 118 -10.14 -1.31 9.03
N PRO A 119 -9.84 -1.63 7.76
CA PRO A 119 -10.63 -2.60 7.01
C PRO A 119 -10.35 -4.07 7.36
N PHE A 120 -9.35 -4.37 8.20
CA PHE A 120 -9.02 -5.72 8.65
C PHE A 120 -8.40 -5.73 10.05
N CYS A 121 -8.49 -6.86 10.77
CA CYS A 121 -7.91 -7.00 12.10
C CYS A 121 -6.38 -7.13 12.01
N GLY A 122 -5.66 -6.47 12.92
CA GLY A 122 -4.19 -6.42 12.95
C GLY A 122 -3.59 -5.10 12.46
N LEU A 123 -4.40 -4.23 11.85
CA LEU A 123 -4.01 -2.87 11.46
C LEU A 123 -4.29 -1.88 12.60
N ARG A 124 -3.29 -1.14 13.07
CA ARG A 124 -3.48 -0.08 14.07
C ARG A 124 -4.02 1.23 13.45
N ARG A 125 -4.34 2.20 14.30
CA ARG A 125 -4.80 3.54 13.89
C ARG A 125 -3.79 4.18 12.93
N THR A 126 -4.30 4.84 11.89
CA THR A 126 -3.47 5.68 11.02
C THR A 126 -2.77 6.74 11.86
N GLU A 127 -1.47 6.88 11.65
CA GLU A 127 -0.64 7.95 12.18
C GLU A 127 -0.18 8.85 11.03
N ASP A 128 -0.37 10.15 11.18
CA ASP A 128 0.26 11.13 10.30
C ASP A 128 1.65 11.43 10.85
N ILE A 129 2.67 10.98 10.13
CA ILE A 129 4.08 11.09 10.53
C ILE A 129 4.84 12.09 9.66
N THR A 130 4.13 12.90 8.88
CA THR A 130 4.68 13.87 7.93
C THR A 130 5.78 14.74 8.57
N GLY A 131 6.81 15.03 7.78
CA GLY A 131 7.97 15.80 8.19
C GLY A 131 9.27 15.06 7.87
N ARG A 132 10.37 15.82 7.78
CA ARG A 132 11.70 15.26 7.46
C ARG A 132 12.20 14.26 8.52
N ASP A 133 11.64 14.29 9.72
CA ASP A 133 11.94 13.42 10.84
C ASP A 133 11.07 12.13 10.86
N TRP A 134 10.26 11.88 9.83
CA TRP A 134 9.32 10.74 9.80
C TRP A 134 9.97 9.40 10.12
N GLU A 135 11.20 9.16 9.64
CA GLU A 135 11.91 7.90 9.84
C GLU A 135 12.15 7.63 11.33
N SER A 136 12.49 8.66 12.10
CA SER A 136 12.69 8.56 13.53
C SER A 136 11.40 8.18 14.28
N LYS A 137 10.23 8.62 13.78
CA LYS A 137 8.90 8.32 14.36
C LYS A 137 8.48 6.87 14.19
N VAL A 138 9.04 6.17 13.19
CA VAL A 138 8.71 4.77 12.87
C VAL A 138 9.88 3.81 13.04
N LYS A 139 11.05 4.29 13.44
CA LYS A 139 12.23 3.44 13.70
C LYS A 139 11.91 2.36 14.73
N GLY A 140 12.28 1.12 14.42
CA GLY A 140 12.00 -0.06 15.25
C GLY A 140 10.53 -0.53 15.24
N ARG A 141 9.63 0.17 14.55
CA ARG A 141 8.22 -0.20 14.40
C ARG A 141 7.98 -0.83 13.05
N THR A 142 7.04 -1.76 12.97
CA THR A 142 6.71 -2.46 11.73
C THR A 142 5.33 -2.06 11.23
N GLY A 143 5.12 -2.03 9.91
CA GLY A 143 3.81 -1.65 9.39
C GLY A 143 3.76 -1.36 7.90
N ILE A 144 2.64 -0.80 7.48
CA ILE A 144 2.43 -0.24 6.14
C ILE A 144 2.71 1.26 6.21
N ILE A 145 3.41 1.79 5.23
CA ILE A 145 3.72 3.22 5.12
C ILE A 145 3.35 3.74 3.73
N MET A 146 2.79 4.94 3.68
CA MET A 146 2.40 5.61 2.44
C MET A 146 2.96 7.02 2.40
N PHE A 147 3.58 7.35 1.28
CA PHE A 147 4.14 8.66 0.95
C PHE A 147 3.28 9.25 -0.15
N ASP A 148 2.67 10.40 0.09
CA ASP A 148 1.76 11.05 -0.84
C ASP A 148 2.38 12.34 -1.38
N SER A 149 2.09 12.62 -2.65
CA SER A 149 2.47 13.85 -3.33
C SER A 149 3.96 14.21 -3.19
N TYR A 150 4.85 13.24 -3.43
CA TYR A 150 6.31 13.43 -3.32
C TYR A 150 7.01 13.65 -4.66
N TRP A 151 6.33 13.46 -5.80
CA TRP A 151 6.86 13.79 -7.14
C TRP A 151 5.75 14.17 -8.12
N SER A 152 6.09 15.04 -9.08
CA SER A 152 5.22 15.50 -10.17
C SER A 152 5.44 14.69 -11.45
N ARG A 153 4.36 14.22 -12.08
CA ARG A 153 4.40 13.69 -13.45
C ARG A 153 4.58 14.84 -14.44
N SER A 154 5.11 14.56 -15.63
CA SER A 154 5.14 15.54 -16.74
C SER A 154 3.75 16.01 -17.20
N SER A 155 2.71 15.25 -16.85
CA SER A 155 1.30 15.59 -17.07
C SER A 155 0.66 16.37 -15.91
N ASP A 156 1.37 16.59 -14.81
CA ASP A 156 0.84 17.30 -13.65
C ASP A 156 1.00 18.82 -13.86
N SER A 157 -0.03 19.60 -13.52
CA SER A 157 0.06 21.05 -13.45
C SER A 157 1.14 21.48 -12.46
N ALA A 158 1.79 22.63 -12.69
CA ALA A 158 2.81 23.16 -11.78
C ALA A 158 2.24 23.31 -10.35
N GLY A 159 2.67 22.44 -9.43
CA GLY A 159 2.22 22.40 -8.03
C GLY A 159 1.49 21.12 -7.59
N ASP A 160 1.04 20.29 -8.55
CA ASP A 160 0.16 19.13 -8.32
C ASP A 160 0.92 17.80 -8.40
N ALA A 161 1.86 17.56 -7.48
CA ALA A 161 2.48 16.24 -7.34
C ALA A 161 1.40 15.16 -7.10
N SER A 162 1.06 14.39 -8.13
CA SER A 162 0.03 13.33 -8.07
C SER A 162 0.58 11.97 -7.67
N GLY A 163 1.91 11.81 -7.65
CA GLY A 163 2.61 10.56 -7.38
C GLY A 163 2.73 10.24 -5.89
N GLY A 164 2.20 9.09 -5.48
CA GLY A 164 2.38 8.50 -4.15
C GLY A 164 2.99 7.10 -4.20
N HIS A 165 3.54 6.63 -3.07
CA HIS A 165 4.15 5.31 -2.89
C HIS A 165 3.56 4.66 -1.65
N ILE A 166 3.32 3.36 -1.68
CA ILE A 166 2.90 2.58 -0.52
C ILE A 166 3.73 1.31 -0.42
N ASP A 167 4.18 0.99 0.79
CA ASP A 167 5.10 -0.11 1.03
C ASP A 167 5.00 -0.68 2.45
N LEU A 168 5.71 -1.78 2.71
CA LEU A 168 5.96 -2.27 4.07
C LEU A 168 7.25 -1.67 4.61
N TRP A 169 7.22 -1.32 5.89
CA TRP A 169 8.35 -0.83 6.67
C TRP A 169 8.65 -1.82 7.80
N ASN A 170 9.88 -2.32 7.89
CA ASN A 170 10.26 -3.33 8.89
C ASN A 170 10.93 -2.78 10.16
N GLY A 171 10.86 -1.46 10.39
CA GLY A 171 11.57 -0.80 11.49
C GLY A 171 12.92 -0.22 11.11
N SER A 172 13.43 -0.53 9.90
CA SER A 172 14.71 -0.03 9.41
C SER A 172 14.73 0.30 7.92
N ARG A 173 13.92 -0.38 7.11
CA ARG A 173 13.88 -0.21 5.66
C ARG A 173 12.52 -0.57 5.05
N LEU A 174 12.32 -0.11 3.82
CA LEU A 174 11.20 -0.49 2.97
C LEU A 174 11.51 -1.81 2.24
N THR A 175 10.50 -2.50 1.70
CA THR A 175 10.77 -3.72 0.90
C THR A 175 11.42 -3.39 -0.45
N ILE A 176 11.12 -2.22 -1.02
CA ILE A 176 11.68 -1.81 -2.31
C ILE A 176 13.13 -1.30 -2.19
N SER A 177 13.55 -0.86 -1.01
CA SER A 177 14.98 -0.72 -0.73
C SER A 177 15.56 -2.13 -0.59
N GLY A 178 16.38 -2.55 -1.57
CA GLY A 178 17.16 -3.78 -1.50
C GLY A 178 18.05 -3.88 -0.25
N PRO A 179 18.95 -4.87 -0.15
CA PRO A 179 19.83 -5.03 1.02
C PRO A 179 20.77 -3.83 1.29
N ILE A 180 20.83 -2.86 0.37
CA ILE A 180 21.54 -1.59 0.54
C ILE A 180 20.53 -0.54 1.07
N ASN A 181 20.58 -0.31 2.38
CA ASN A 181 19.78 0.68 3.12
C ASN A 181 19.83 2.08 2.47
N SER A 182 18.88 2.43 1.60
CA SER A 182 18.73 3.82 1.20
C SER A 182 17.32 4.12 0.70
N ILE A 183 16.62 4.96 1.46
CA ILE A 183 15.42 5.71 1.07
C ILE A 183 15.70 6.50 -0.23
N ALA A 184 16.93 6.98 -0.41
CA ALA A 184 17.41 7.58 -1.66
C ALA A 184 17.41 6.62 -2.87
N THR A 185 17.58 5.30 -2.66
CA THR A 185 17.48 4.30 -3.73
C THR A 185 16.03 4.07 -4.12
N VAL A 186 15.06 4.30 -3.23
CA VAL A 186 13.64 4.24 -3.59
C VAL A 186 13.30 5.38 -4.56
N GLY A 187 13.73 6.61 -4.27
CA GLY A 187 13.61 7.74 -5.22
C GLY A 187 14.31 7.49 -6.56
N ARG A 188 15.49 6.83 -6.56
CA ARG A 188 16.21 6.46 -7.80
C ARG A 188 15.57 5.28 -8.56
N MET A 189 15.04 4.28 -7.86
CA MET A 189 14.42 3.09 -8.45
C MET A 189 13.06 3.39 -9.09
N PHE A 190 12.32 4.36 -8.54
CA PHE A 190 11.11 4.89 -9.18
C PHE A 190 11.40 5.95 -10.27
N GLY A 191 12.65 6.37 -10.41
CA GLY A 191 13.13 7.36 -11.39
C GLY A 191 13.94 6.80 -12.56
N MET A 192 13.99 5.47 -12.77
CA MET A 192 14.75 4.86 -13.87
C MET A 192 13.94 3.78 -14.60
N ASN A 193 13.25 4.22 -15.65
CA ASN A 193 13.18 3.47 -16.92
C ASN A 193 12.87 4.34 -18.16
N SER A 194 12.83 5.68 -18.05
CA SER A 194 12.78 6.56 -19.23
C SER A 194 14.11 7.29 -19.42
N LEU A 195 15.03 6.62 -20.10
CA LEU A 195 16.23 7.19 -20.69
C LEU A 195 15.83 8.13 -21.85
N PHE A 196 15.80 9.43 -21.60
CA PHE A 196 16.06 10.45 -22.63
C PHE A 196 17.04 11.49 -22.05
N PRO A 197 18.21 11.71 -22.68
CA PRO A 197 19.17 12.71 -22.23
C PRO A 197 18.58 14.11 -22.50
N GLY A 198 18.34 14.90 -21.44
CA GLY A 198 18.03 16.32 -21.60
C GLY A 198 16.93 16.94 -20.73
N SER A 199 16.23 16.21 -19.85
CA SER A 199 15.24 16.82 -18.95
C SER A 199 15.85 17.16 -17.59
N SER A 200 16.12 18.46 -17.38
CA SER A 200 16.39 19.02 -16.06
C SER A 200 15.12 18.99 -15.19
N PHE A 201 15.29 18.63 -13.92
CA PHE A 201 14.37 18.69 -12.77
C PHE A 201 13.65 17.42 -12.32
N GLY A 202 13.90 17.04 -11.06
CA GLY A 202 12.96 16.30 -10.20
C GLY A 202 13.52 15.10 -9.44
N PHE A 203 14.58 15.25 -8.64
CA PHE A 203 14.97 14.23 -7.64
C PHE A 203 14.11 14.42 -6.38
N SER A 204 13.41 13.38 -5.92
CA SER A 204 12.64 13.45 -4.67
C SER A 204 13.14 12.45 -3.63
N ASP A 205 13.60 13.01 -2.52
CA ASP A 205 13.70 12.35 -1.22
C ASP A 205 12.28 12.05 -0.71
N LEU A 206 12.02 10.85 -0.19
CA LEU A 206 10.72 10.51 0.40
C LEU A 206 10.36 11.42 1.58
N GLY A 207 11.36 12.07 2.21
CA GLY A 207 11.17 13.07 3.26
C GLY A 207 10.47 14.36 2.82
N ASP A 208 10.41 14.67 1.53
CA ASP A 208 9.72 15.86 0.99
C ASP A 208 8.26 15.58 0.59
N SER A 209 7.73 14.40 0.93
CA SER A 209 6.32 14.07 0.75
C SER A 209 5.41 15.07 1.47
N LYS A 210 4.39 15.61 0.79
CA LYS A 210 3.41 16.51 1.42
C LYS A 210 2.60 15.82 2.52
N LYS A 211 2.52 14.48 2.48
CA LYS A 211 1.87 13.68 3.51
C LYS A 211 2.51 12.30 3.62
N ILE A 212 2.75 11.85 4.85
CA ILE A 212 3.28 10.52 5.16
C ILE A 212 2.38 9.87 6.19
N LEU A 213 1.76 8.76 5.83
CA LEU A 213 0.88 7.99 6.70
C LEU A 213 1.51 6.65 7.06
N PHE A 214 1.35 6.25 8.32
CA PHE A 214 1.81 4.98 8.83
C PHE A 214 0.67 4.21 9.50
N TRP A 215 0.64 2.91 9.25
CA TRP A 215 -0.24 1.96 9.94
C TRP A 215 0.62 0.85 10.53
N GLU A 216 0.80 0.87 11.84
CA GLU A 216 1.55 -0.16 12.51
C GLU A 216 0.83 -1.52 12.39
N VAL A 217 1.62 -2.55 12.11
CA VAL A 217 1.24 -3.97 12.11
C VAL A 217 2.33 -4.69 12.86
N LYS A 218 2.00 -5.57 13.81
CA LYS A 218 2.97 -6.30 14.63
C LYS A 218 3.21 -7.71 14.11
#